data_AF-A0A0W1QJD7-F1
#
_entry.id   AF-A0A0W1QJD7-F1
#
_cell.length_a   1.000
_cell.length_b   1.000
_cell.length_c   1.000
_cell.angle_alpha   90.00
_cell.angle_beta   90.00
_cell.angle_gamma   90.00
#
_symmetry.space_group_name_H-M   'P 1'
#
loop_
_entity.id
_entity.type
_entity.pdbx_description
1 polymer ?
#
loop_
_entity_poly.entity_id
_entity_poly.type
_entity_poly.pdbx_seq_one_letter_code
_entity_poly.pdbx_strand_id
1 'polypeptide(L)'
;MAEMICRDCSAPISRQSKTGRCKSCSARHLNASPELTAKRLAAIERYYAQPGVRERHAARFAEYNRNIPDEHREMRRQHGLRQAREVLARPDVLARSNSPEAKRKAGAARTERTLGWCPAELRDQYRQLCASQRLSAAEARRIIEAEIPGTAEHGKRVVASHILQGQLRHERRQREAY
;
A
#
# COMPACT_ATOMS: atom_id res chain seq x y z
N MET A 1 35.13 -30.74 23.28
CA MET A 1 33.65 -30.72 23.38
C MET A 1 33.08 -31.15 22.03
N ALA A 2 32.25 -32.20 21.94
CA ALA A 2 31.63 -32.60 20.67
C ALA A 2 30.78 -31.46 20.08
N GLU A 3 31.18 -30.97 18.92
CA GLU A 3 30.43 -30.06 18.06
C GLU A 3 29.38 -30.87 17.30
N MET A 4 28.12 -30.44 17.34
CA MET A 4 27.10 -31.04 16.48
C MET A 4 27.21 -30.42 15.09
N ILE A 5 26.98 -31.24 14.07
CA ILE A 5 27.14 -30.86 12.68
C ILE A 5 25.75 -30.73 12.03
N CYS A 6 25.54 -29.69 11.23
CA CYS A 6 24.31 -29.49 10.47
C CYS A 6 24.07 -30.67 9.51
N ARG A 7 22.89 -31.27 9.59
CA ARG A 7 22.48 -32.40 8.74
C ARG A 7 22.59 -32.14 7.24
N ASP A 8 22.45 -30.89 6.81
CA ASP A 8 22.33 -30.55 5.38
C ASP A 8 23.58 -29.91 4.77
N CYS A 9 24.49 -29.33 5.58
CA CYS A 9 25.62 -28.56 5.04
C CYS A 9 26.91 -28.62 5.86
N SER A 10 26.99 -29.56 6.80
CA SER A 10 28.16 -29.80 7.66
C SER A 10 28.64 -28.63 8.52
N ALA A 11 27.91 -27.51 8.56
CA ALA A 11 28.25 -26.37 9.39
C ALA A 11 28.13 -26.71 10.88
N PRO A 12 29.02 -26.20 11.75
CA PRO A 12 28.90 -26.41 13.19
C PRO A 12 27.61 -25.76 13.70
N ILE A 13 26.87 -26.50 14.53
CA ILE A 13 25.62 -26.05 15.14
C ILE A 13 25.70 -26.15 16.66
N SER A 14 24.95 -25.28 17.34
CA SER A 14 24.86 -25.33 18.79
C SER A 14 24.22 -26.65 19.24
N ARG A 15 24.63 -27.11 20.43
CA ARG A 15 24.04 -28.32 21.03
C ARG A 15 22.54 -28.21 21.31
N GLN A 16 22.02 -26.98 21.33
CA GLN A 16 20.61 -26.68 21.56
C GLN A 16 19.76 -26.69 20.27
N SER A 17 20.36 -26.97 19.10
CA SER A 17 19.63 -27.03 17.84
C SER A 17 18.67 -28.22 17.81
N LYS A 18 17.37 -27.94 17.98
CA LYS A 18 16.30 -28.95 17.95
C LYS A 18 16.05 -29.53 16.57
N THR A 19 16.44 -28.81 15.51
CA THR A 19 16.16 -29.20 14.12
C THR A 19 17.29 -29.99 13.48
N GLY A 20 18.46 -30.07 14.15
CA GLY A 20 19.69 -30.61 13.59
C GLY A 20 20.22 -29.83 12.38
N ARG A 21 19.72 -28.61 12.14
CA ARG A 21 20.07 -27.77 11.00
C ARG A 21 20.66 -26.44 11.46
N CYS A 22 21.57 -25.89 10.66
CA CYS A 22 22.02 -24.52 10.83
C CYS A 22 20.89 -23.55 10.46
N LYS A 23 20.99 -22.28 10.87
CA LYS A 23 19.98 -21.25 10.61
C LYS A 23 19.63 -21.13 9.12
N SER A 24 20.63 -21.22 8.25
CA SER A 24 20.43 -21.12 6.79
C SER A 24 19.67 -22.32 6.23
N CYS A 25 20.08 -23.56 6.57
CA CYS A 25 19.43 -24.77 6.09
C CYS A 25 18.02 -24.93 6.67
N SER A 26 17.82 -24.53 7.93
CA SER A 26 16.49 -24.47 8.54
C SER A 26 15.57 -23.51 7.77
N ALA A 27 16.03 -22.29 7.46
CA ALA A 27 15.24 -21.34 6.68
C ALA A 27 14.92 -21.85 5.28
N ARG A 28 15.89 -22.47 4.58
CA ARG A 28 15.66 -23.10 3.27
C ARG A 28 14.63 -24.22 3.35
N HIS A 29 14.77 -25.12 4.32
CA HIS A 29 13.85 -26.23 4.53
C HIS A 29 12.42 -25.73 4.78
N LEU A 30 12.25 -24.74 5.66
CA LEU A 30 10.94 -24.16 5.96
C LEU A 30 10.30 -23.47 4.74
N ASN A 31 11.09 -22.79 3.92
CA ASN A 31 10.59 -22.08 2.75
C ASN A 31 10.41 -22.98 1.52
N ALA A 32 11.06 -24.14 1.48
CA ALA A 32 10.90 -25.12 0.40
C ALA A 32 9.60 -25.93 0.52
N SER A 33 9.02 -26.03 1.73
CA SER A 33 7.74 -26.72 1.96
C SER A 33 6.57 -25.74 1.78
N PRO A 34 5.67 -25.97 0.79
CA PRO A 34 4.47 -25.17 0.62
C PRO A 34 3.54 -25.27 1.83
N GLU A 35 3.41 -26.46 2.43
CA GLU A 35 2.56 -26.72 3.58
C GLU A 35 3.01 -25.95 4.83
N LEU A 36 4.30 -25.97 5.13
CA LEU A 36 4.85 -25.22 6.26
C LEU A 36 4.73 -23.71 6.04
N THR A 37 4.90 -23.27 4.79
CA THR A 37 4.70 -21.87 4.42
C THR A 37 3.25 -21.45 4.61
N ALA A 38 2.29 -22.23 4.11
CA ALA A 38 0.86 -21.97 4.27
C ALA A 38 0.45 -21.94 5.75
N LYS A 39 0.90 -22.92 6.54
CA LYS A 39 0.64 -22.96 7.99
C LYS A 39 1.17 -21.71 8.71
N ARG A 40 2.36 -21.25 8.34
CA ARG A 40 2.96 -20.03 8.91
C ARG A 40 2.18 -18.78 8.53
N LEU A 41 1.78 -18.65 7.26
CA LEU A 41 0.97 -17.52 6.79
C LEU A 41 -0.38 -17.48 7.50
N ALA A 42 -1.09 -18.60 7.59
CA ALA A 42 -2.35 -18.71 8.32
C ALA A 42 -2.22 -18.36 9.81
N ALA A 43 -1.08 -18.69 10.45
CA ALA A 43 -0.82 -18.27 11.83
C ALA A 43 -0.61 -16.75 11.96
N ILE A 44 0.13 -16.15 11.02
CA ILE A 44 0.36 -14.70 10.97
C ILE A 44 -0.98 -13.97 10.74
N GLU A 45 -1.77 -14.43 9.78
CA GLU A 45 -3.09 -13.86 9.49
C GLU A 45 -4.01 -13.91 10.71
N ARG A 46 -4.12 -15.07 11.38
CA ARG A 46 -4.90 -15.20 12.61
C ARG A 46 -4.44 -14.26 13.71
N TYR A 47 -3.12 -14.07 13.88
CA TYR A 47 -2.58 -13.15 14.87
C TYR A 47 -2.97 -11.69 14.56
N TYR A 48 -2.80 -11.25 13.31
CA TYR A 48 -3.11 -9.88 12.91
C TYR A 48 -4.60 -9.59 12.69
N ALA A 49 -5.46 -10.61 12.70
CA ALA A 49 -6.91 -10.47 12.71
C ALA A 49 -7.47 -10.16 14.11
N GLN A 50 -6.69 -10.40 15.18
CA GLN A 50 -7.13 -10.10 16.54
C GLN A 50 -7.27 -8.58 16.75
N PRO A 51 -8.33 -8.12 17.43
CA PRO A 51 -8.54 -6.71 17.71
C PRO A 51 -7.35 -6.07 18.45
N GLY A 52 -6.95 -4.87 18.03
CA GLY A 52 -5.90 -4.10 18.68
C GLY A 52 -4.47 -4.56 18.37
N VAL A 53 -4.25 -5.70 17.71
CA VAL A 53 -2.88 -6.20 17.42
C VAL A 53 -2.15 -5.26 16.47
N ARG A 54 -2.83 -4.79 15.42
CA ARG A 54 -2.23 -3.90 14.41
C ARG A 54 -1.85 -2.56 15.03
N GLU A 55 -2.73 -2.02 15.87
CA GLU A 55 -2.56 -0.76 16.57
C GLU A 55 -1.39 -0.83 17.56
N ARG A 56 -1.35 -1.87 18.40
CA ARG A 56 -0.23 -2.10 19.34
C ARG A 56 1.09 -2.26 18.60
N HIS A 57 1.08 -3.01 17.49
CA HIS A 57 2.26 -3.22 16.66
C HIS A 57 2.76 -1.90 16.05
N ALA A 58 1.86 -1.09 15.50
CA ALA A 58 2.18 0.22 14.94
C ALA A 58 2.71 1.18 16.02
N ALA A 59 2.08 1.23 17.19
CA ALA A 59 2.51 2.06 18.31
C ALA A 59 3.93 1.70 18.78
N ARG A 60 4.21 0.41 18.95
CA ARG A 60 5.55 -0.09 19.32
C ARG A 60 6.62 0.30 18.30
N PHE A 61 6.31 0.19 17.01
CA PHE A 61 7.24 0.60 15.95
C PHE A 61 7.46 2.11 15.91
N ALA A 62 6.41 2.91 16.10
CA ALA A 62 6.50 4.36 16.18
C ALA A 62 7.37 4.79 17.37
N GLU A 63 7.17 4.20 18.54
CA GLU A 63 7.97 4.45 19.73
C GLU A 63 9.44 4.08 19.53
N TYR A 64 9.70 2.87 19.02
CA TYR A 64 11.07 2.44 18.69
C TYR A 64 11.76 3.40 17.73
N ASN A 65 11.07 3.87 16.68
CA ASN A 65 11.63 4.80 15.71
C ASN A 65 11.84 6.22 16.28
N ARG A 66 11.03 6.66 17.26
CA ARG A 66 11.28 7.93 17.96
C ARG A 66 12.53 7.85 18.82
N ASN A 67 12.72 6.73 19.51
CA ASN A 67 13.77 6.52 20.51
C ASN A 67 15.04 5.88 19.94
N ILE A 68 15.18 5.78 18.62
CA ILE A 68 16.36 5.17 18.02
C ILE A 68 17.60 6.04 18.29
N PRO A 69 18.71 5.48 18.80
CA PRO A 69 19.95 6.23 18.97
C PRO A 69 20.49 6.78 17.65
N ASP A 70 21.19 7.91 17.69
CA ASP A 70 21.72 8.55 16.48
C ASP A 70 22.70 7.66 15.72
N GLU A 71 23.54 6.91 16.44
CA GLU A 71 24.42 5.89 15.85
C GLU A 71 23.63 4.86 15.04
N HIS A 72 22.49 4.40 15.56
CA HIS A 72 21.63 3.46 14.85
C HIS A 72 20.92 4.09 13.65
N ARG A 73 20.56 5.39 13.71
CA ARG A 73 20.05 6.13 12.55
C ARG A 73 21.11 6.21 11.46
N GLU A 74 22.34 6.52 11.82
CA GLU A 74 23.45 6.63 10.88
C GLU A 74 23.80 5.27 10.28
N MET A 75 23.85 4.20 11.08
CA MET A 75 24.03 2.84 10.57
C MET A 75 22.95 2.46 9.54
N ARG A 76 21.68 2.82 9.79
CA ARG A 76 20.58 2.58 8.83
C ARG A 76 20.75 3.38 7.56
N ARG A 77 21.16 4.64 7.67
CA ARG A 77 21.46 5.50 6.51
C ARG A 77 22.55 4.88 5.65
N GLN A 78 23.68 4.51 6.27
CA GLN A 78 24.81 3.87 5.57
C GLN A 78 24.42 2.53 4.96
N HIS A 79 23.60 1.74 5.65
CA HIS A 79 23.07 0.50 5.09
C HIS A 79 22.18 0.77 3.86
N GLY A 80 21.30 1.77 3.91
CA GLY A 80 20.48 2.18 2.78
C GLY A 80 21.30 2.64 1.57
N LEU A 81 22.34 3.46 1.81
CA LEU A 81 23.27 3.89 0.77
C LEU A 81 24.01 2.70 0.13
N ARG A 82 24.45 1.76 0.97
CA ARG A 82 25.10 0.53 0.50
C ARG A 82 24.15 -0.30 -0.35
N GLN A 83 22.93 -0.54 0.10
CA GLN A 83 21.93 -1.27 -0.69
C GLN A 83 21.63 -0.58 -2.03
N ALA A 84 21.50 0.74 -2.02
CA ALA A 84 21.27 1.52 -3.23
C ALA A 84 22.38 1.29 -4.25
N ARG A 85 23.65 1.35 -3.80
CA ARG A 85 24.83 1.18 -4.64
C ARG A 85 25.07 -0.27 -5.08
N GLU A 86 24.99 -1.22 -4.17
CA GLU A 86 25.44 -2.60 -4.39
C GLU A 86 24.35 -3.52 -4.94
N VAL A 87 23.08 -3.24 -4.62
CA VAL A 87 21.96 -4.12 -4.96
C VAL A 87 21.03 -3.45 -5.95
N LEU A 88 20.51 -2.27 -5.62
CA LEU A 88 19.47 -1.62 -6.42
C LEU A 88 20.00 -1.02 -7.73
N ALA A 89 21.28 -0.66 -7.79
CA ALA A 89 21.93 -0.17 -9.00
C ALA A 89 22.40 -1.29 -9.95
N ARG A 90 22.26 -2.58 -9.58
CA ARG A 90 22.70 -3.67 -10.44
C ARG A 90 21.87 -3.71 -11.74
N PRO A 91 22.48 -3.92 -12.92
CA PRO A 91 21.76 -3.91 -14.19
C PRO A 91 20.58 -4.89 -14.25
N ASP A 92 20.73 -6.09 -13.67
CA ASP A 92 19.67 -7.10 -13.64
C ASP A 92 18.46 -6.65 -12.79
N VAL A 93 18.72 -5.98 -11.67
CA VAL A 93 17.66 -5.44 -10.79
C VAL A 93 16.97 -4.27 -11.47
N LEU A 94 17.73 -3.37 -12.11
CA LEU A 94 17.18 -2.23 -12.84
C LEU A 94 16.35 -2.67 -14.05
N ALA A 95 16.84 -3.62 -14.84
CA ALA A 95 16.08 -4.16 -15.98
C ALA A 95 14.74 -4.75 -15.53
N ARG A 96 14.72 -5.46 -14.40
CA ARG A 96 13.49 -6.05 -13.86
C ARG A 96 12.52 -5.03 -13.26
N SER A 97 13.03 -4.08 -12.48
CA SER A 97 12.19 -3.19 -11.66
C SER A 97 11.92 -1.82 -12.29
N ASN A 98 12.82 -1.34 -13.14
CA ASN A 98 12.79 -0.01 -13.72
C ASN A 98 12.56 0.02 -15.24
N SER A 99 12.30 -1.13 -15.88
CA SER A 99 11.90 -1.14 -17.29
C SER A 99 10.62 -0.31 -17.50
N PRO A 100 10.45 0.31 -18.69
CA PRO A 100 9.23 1.05 -19.02
C PRO A 100 7.95 0.22 -18.80
N GLU A 101 8.00 -1.07 -19.12
CA GLU A 101 6.89 -2.00 -18.90
C GLU A 101 6.61 -2.23 -17.42
N ALA A 102 7.64 -2.51 -16.60
CA ALA A 102 7.47 -2.70 -15.16
C ALA A 102 6.90 -1.45 -14.49
N LYS A 103 7.38 -0.26 -14.88
CA LYS A 103 6.86 1.03 -14.39
C LYS A 103 5.41 1.25 -14.80
N ARG A 104 5.04 0.97 -16.06
CA ARG A 104 3.65 1.05 -16.53
C ARG A 104 2.74 0.10 -15.77
N LYS A 105 3.14 -1.16 -15.60
CA LYS A 105 2.38 -2.17 -14.86
C LYS A 105 2.19 -1.78 -13.40
N ALA A 106 3.24 -1.31 -12.73
CA ALA A 106 3.16 -0.82 -11.36
C ALA A 106 2.26 0.42 -11.23
N GLY A 107 2.35 1.36 -12.18
CA GLY A 107 1.49 2.55 -12.24
C GLY A 107 0.02 2.20 -12.44
N ALA A 108 -0.27 1.24 -13.33
CA ALA A 108 -1.62 0.72 -13.56
C ALA A 108 -2.17 0.03 -12.31
N ALA A 109 -1.41 -0.90 -11.71
CA ALA A 109 -1.82 -1.59 -10.49
C ALA A 109 -2.06 -0.63 -9.32
N ARG A 110 -1.21 0.40 -9.18
CA ARG A 110 -1.40 1.46 -8.18
C ARG A 110 -2.69 2.23 -8.45
N THR A 111 -2.88 2.67 -9.69
CA THR A 111 -4.08 3.42 -10.11
C THR A 111 -5.33 2.61 -9.82
N GLU A 112 -5.35 1.34 -10.17
CA GLU A 112 -6.51 0.47 -9.93
C GLU A 112 -6.81 0.30 -8.44
N ARG A 113 -5.77 0.08 -7.63
CA ARG A 113 -5.93 -0.02 -6.16
C ARG A 113 -6.48 1.27 -5.54
N THR A 114 -6.12 2.45 -6.06
CA THR A 114 -6.52 3.73 -5.47
C THR A 114 -7.77 4.36 -6.09
N LEU A 115 -7.98 4.16 -7.39
CA LEU A 115 -9.01 4.78 -8.22
C LEU A 115 -9.87 3.74 -8.94
N GLY A 116 -9.91 2.49 -8.47
CA GLY A 116 -10.79 1.45 -9.02
C GLY A 116 -12.28 1.81 -8.95
N TRP A 117 -12.66 2.65 -7.97
CA TRP A 117 -14.02 3.21 -7.87
C TRP A 117 -14.33 4.28 -8.94
N CYS A 118 -13.31 4.90 -9.53
CA CYS A 118 -13.44 6.01 -10.47
C CYS A 118 -13.35 5.50 -11.92
N PRO A 119 -14.35 5.78 -12.78
CA PRO A 119 -14.32 5.41 -14.20
C PRO A 119 -13.07 5.94 -14.89
N ALA A 120 -12.53 5.17 -15.84
CA ALA A 120 -11.25 5.47 -16.49
C ALA A 120 -11.20 6.89 -17.06
N GLU A 121 -12.28 7.32 -17.71
CA GLU A 121 -12.44 8.64 -18.35
C GLU A 121 -12.28 9.81 -17.35
N LEU A 122 -12.68 9.62 -16.09
CA LEU A 122 -12.73 10.67 -15.06
C LEU A 122 -11.50 10.67 -14.14
N ARG A 123 -10.58 9.70 -14.30
CA ARG A 123 -9.39 9.58 -13.44
C ARG A 123 -8.46 10.78 -13.58
N ASP A 124 -8.33 11.34 -14.79
CA ASP A 124 -7.50 12.53 -15.01
C ASP A 124 -8.12 13.78 -14.39
N GLN A 125 -9.44 13.92 -14.45
CA GLN A 125 -10.15 14.98 -13.76
C GLN A 125 -9.96 14.88 -12.24
N TYR A 126 -10.07 13.68 -11.64
CA TYR A 126 -9.77 13.48 -10.22
C TYR A 126 -8.35 13.93 -9.85
N ARG A 127 -7.36 13.56 -10.68
CA ARG A 127 -5.95 13.96 -10.47
C ARG A 127 -5.79 15.48 -10.53
N GLN A 128 -6.44 16.16 -11.47
CA GLN A 128 -6.43 17.62 -11.58
C GLN A 128 -7.07 18.30 -10.37
N LEU A 129 -8.21 17.80 -9.88
CA LEU A 129 -8.88 18.31 -8.68
C LEU A 129 -7.94 18.25 -7.46
N CYS A 130 -7.23 17.14 -7.26
CA CYS A 130 -6.28 17.01 -6.16
C CYS A 130 -5.00 17.82 -6.36
N ALA A 131 -4.41 17.80 -7.56
CA ALA A 131 -3.09 18.39 -7.80
C ALA A 131 -3.15 19.91 -8.01
N SER A 132 -4.06 20.37 -8.87
CA SER A 132 -4.15 21.76 -9.29
C SER A 132 -5.05 22.57 -8.36
N GLN A 133 -6.20 22.03 -7.99
CA GLN A 133 -7.18 22.72 -7.14
C GLN A 133 -6.97 22.46 -5.64
N ARG A 134 -6.00 21.61 -5.29
CA ARG A 134 -5.63 21.25 -3.91
C ARG A 134 -6.81 20.78 -3.06
N LEU A 135 -7.82 20.20 -3.69
CA LEU A 135 -8.97 19.64 -2.99
C LEU A 135 -8.55 18.38 -2.24
N SER A 136 -9.16 18.15 -1.07
CA SER A 136 -8.96 16.90 -0.35
C SER A 136 -9.45 15.72 -1.20
N ALA A 137 -8.87 14.54 -0.97
CA ALA A 137 -9.27 13.32 -1.68
C ALA A 137 -10.78 13.03 -1.51
N ALA A 138 -11.35 13.36 -0.34
CA ALA A 138 -12.77 13.18 -0.05
C ALA A 138 -13.65 14.16 -0.83
N GLU A 139 -13.24 15.41 -0.99
CA GLU A 139 -13.95 16.41 -1.80
C GLU A 139 -13.87 16.09 -3.29
N ALA A 140 -12.67 15.82 -3.80
CA ALA A 140 -12.47 15.42 -5.19
C ALA A 140 -13.29 14.18 -5.55
N ARG A 141 -13.37 13.21 -4.63
CA ARG A 141 -14.21 12.02 -4.80
C ARG A 141 -15.69 12.36 -4.91
N ARG A 142 -16.23 13.19 -4.01
CA ARG A 142 -17.64 13.63 -4.08
C ARG A 142 -17.98 14.33 -5.39
N ILE A 143 -17.09 15.19 -5.88
CA ILE A 143 -17.28 15.90 -7.16
C ILE A 143 -17.36 14.89 -8.32
N ILE A 144 -16.41 13.95 -8.38
CA ILE A 144 -16.40 12.93 -9.45
C ILE A 144 -17.61 12.01 -9.34
N GLU A 145 -17.96 11.54 -8.13
CA GLU A 145 -19.16 10.72 -7.94
C GLU A 145 -20.43 11.46 -8.40
N ALA A 146 -20.51 12.79 -8.23
CA ALA A 146 -21.63 13.59 -8.75
C ALA A 146 -21.69 13.70 -10.29
N GLU A 147 -20.60 13.42 -11.00
CA GLU A 147 -20.56 13.37 -12.47
C GLU A 147 -20.89 11.96 -13.01
N ILE A 148 -20.75 10.90 -12.20
CA ILE A 148 -20.99 9.52 -12.63
C ILE A 148 -22.51 9.23 -12.62
N PRO A 149 -23.13 8.88 -13.76
CA PRO A 149 -24.54 8.52 -13.80
C PRO A 149 -24.86 7.32 -12.90
N GLY A 150 -26.01 7.37 -12.21
CA GLY A 150 -26.49 6.29 -11.35
C GLY A 150 -25.90 6.25 -9.94
N THR A 151 -24.99 7.17 -9.59
CA THR A 151 -24.58 7.35 -8.18
C THR A 151 -25.60 8.20 -7.43
N ALA A 152 -25.61 8.06 -6.10
CA ALA A 152 -26.45 8.88 -5.23
C ALA A 152 -26.11 10.38 -5.33
N GLU A 153 -24.82 10.72 -5.45
CA GLU A 153 -24.38 12.11 -5.57
C GLU A 153 -24.79 12.74 -6.91
N HIS A 154 -24.77 11.97 -7.99
CA HIS A 154 -25.28 12.45 -9.28
C HIS A 154 -26.78 12.71 -9.21
N GLY A 155 -27.55 11.81 -8.59
CA GLY A 155 -28.97 12.03 -8.33
C GLY A 155 -29.24 13.31 -7.55
N LYS A 156 -28.48 13.54 -6.45
CA LYS A 156 -28.59 14.79 -5.66
C LYS A 156 -28.31 16.03 -6.50
N ARG A 157 -27.27 16.00 -7.33
CA ARG A 157 -26.91 17.12 -8.22
C ARG A 157 -28.00 17.41 -9.25
N VAL A 158 -28.55 16.37 -9.87
CA VAL A 158 -29.64 16.50 -10.85
C VAL A 158 -30.88 17.12 -10.19
N VAL A 159 -31.28 16.62 -9.02
CA VAL A 159 -32.41 17.19 -8.25
C VAL A 159 -32.15 18.66 -7.90
N ALA A 160 -30.97 18.99 -7.39
CA ALA A 160 -30.61 20.37 -7.06
C ALA A 160 -30.66 21.30 -8.28
N SER A 161 -30.18 20.82 -9.45
CA SER A 161 -30.26 21.56 -10.70
C SER A 161 -31.70 21.81 -11.15
N HIS A 162 -32.58 20.79 -11.04
CA HIS A 162 -34.00 20.94 -11.37
C HIS A 162 -34.72 21.92 -10.44
N ILE A 163 -34.42 21.90 -9.14
CA ILE A 163 -34.98 22.86 -8.17
C ILE A 163 -34.58 24.28 -8.53
N LEU A 164 -33.29 24.52 -8.80
CA LEU A 164 -32.77 25.84 -9.18
C LEU A 164 -33.42 26.34 -10.49
N GLN A 165 -33.57 25.48 -11.50
CA GLN A 165 -34.27 25.83 -12.73
C GLN A 165 -35.76 26.15 -12.50
N GLY A 166 -36.40 25.48 -11.54
CA GLY A 166 -37.76 25.81 -11.10
C GLY A 166 -37.83 27.23 -10.51
N GLN A 167 -36.93 27.56 -9.60
CA GLN A 167 -36.84 28.87 -8.96
C GLN A 167 -36.58 29.98 -9.99
N LEU A 168 -35.58 29.81 -10.86
CA LEU A 168 -35.25 30.79 -11.90
C LEU A 168 -36.38 31.01 -12.92
N ARG A 169 -37.22 30.00 -13.17
CA ARG A 169 -38.43 30.15 -14.00
C ARG A 169 -39.53 30.90 -13.27
N HIS A 170 -39.71 30.64 -11.98
CA HIS A 170 -40.68 31.34 -11.15
C HIS A 170 -40.33 32.83 -11.03
N GLU A 171 -39.07 33.15 -10.74
CA GLU A 171 -38.57 34.52 -10.66
C GLU A 171 -38.73 35.29 -11.98
N ARG A 172 -38.47 34.65 -13.13
CA ARG A 172 -38.69 35.26 -14.44
C ARG A 172 -40.16 35.61 -14.67
N ARG A 173 -41.07 34.68 -14.37
CA ARG A 173 -42.52 34.92 -14.48
C ARG A 173 -42.99 36.06 -13.57
N GLN A 174 -42.45 36.15 -12.35
CA GLN A 174 -42.77 37.25 -11.44
C GLN A 174 -42.31 38.59 -12.01
N ARG A 175 -41.11 38.65 -12.61
CA ARG A 175 -40.59 39.88 -13.21
C ARG A 175 -41.37 40.33 -14.45
N GLU A 176 -41.87 39.39 -15.25
CA GLU A 176 -42.67 39.68 -16.45
C GLU A 176 -44.11 40.14 -16.11
N ALA A 177 -44.57 39.93 -14.88
CA ALA A 177 -45.91 40.31 -14.41
C ALA A 177 -46.00 41.72 -13.82
N TYR A 178 -44.87 42.41 -13.65
CA TYR A 178 -44.76 43.81 -13.20
C TYR A 178 -44.33 44.71 -14.36
#